data_AF-A0A917VT12-F1
#
_entry.id   AF-A0A917VT12-F1
#
_cell.length_a   1.000
_cell.length_b   1.000
_cell.length_c   1.000
_cell.angle_alpha   90.00
_cell.angle_beta   90.00
_cell.angle_gamma   90.00
#
_symmetry.space_group_name_H-M   'P 1'
#
loop_
_entity.id
_entity.type
_entity.pdbx_description
1 polymer ?
#
loop_
_entity_poly.entity_id
_entity_poly.type
_entity_poly.pdbx_seq_one_letter_code
_entity_poly.pdbx_strand_id
1 'polypeptide(L)'
;MSLDVNYDALAKLRVAVNTQAGRLAGIGDDFPARQAASSSLFGTLTGAAELAAAIGSVERHVDEELGVVKTRLDGVERALDTVETNVRNAEHGTEGGLPKVAQV
;
A
#
# COMPACT_ATOMS: atom_id res chain seq x y z
N MET A 1 11.37 -9.88 -27.43
CA MET A 1 11.95 -8.82 -26.58
C MET A 1 10.87 -7.97 -25.89
N SER A 2 9.73 -8.56 -25.48
CA SER A 2 8.60 -7.79 -24.93
C SER A 2 8.08 -8.31 -23.58
N LEU A 3 8.38 -9.55 -23.19
CA LEU A 3 7.84 -10.17 -21.99
C LEU A 3 8.79 -9.98 -20.78
N ASP A 4 10.09 -10.18 -20.97
CA ASP A 4 11.11 -9.92 -19.93
C ASP A 4 11.09 -8.48 -19.44
N VAL A 5 10.89 -7.53 -20.36
CA VAL A 5 10.75 -6.09 -20.04
C VAL A 5 9.51 -5.83 -19.18
N ASN A 6 8.41 -6.55 -19.43
CA ASN A 6 7.18 -6.43 -18.65
C ASN A 6 7.35 -7.02 -17.24
N TYR A 7 8.02 -8.17 -17.10
CA TYR A 7 8.34 -8.75 -15.80
C TYR A 7 9.29 -7.85 -14.99
N ASP A 8 10.32 -7.30 -15.62
CA ASP A 8 11.23 -6.32 -14.99
C ASP A 8 10.49 -5.06 -14.51
N ALA A 9 9.53 -4.57 -15.31
CA ALA A 9 8.71 -3.43 -14.93
C ALA A 9 7.80 -3.74 -13.74
N LEU A 10 7.15 -4.91 -13.73
CA LEU A 10 6.33 -5.36 -12.60
C LEU A 10 7.15 -5.54 -11.32
N ALA A 11 8.35 -6.13 -11.43
CA ALA A 11 9.26 -6.27 -10.29
C ALA A 11 9.66 -4.91 -9.70
N LYS A 12 9.99 -3.93 -10.55
CA LYS A 12 10.30 -2.55 -10.12
C LYS A 12 9.12 -1.86 -9.45
N LEU A 13 7.90 -2.04 -9.98
CA LEU A 13 6.68 -1.51 -9.37
C LEU A 13 6.41 -2.14 -8.01
N ARG A 14 6.58 -3.45 -7.87
CA ARG A 14 6.43 -4.15 -6.58
C ARG A 14 7.43 -3.66 -5.54
N VAL A 15 8.69 -3.45 -5.93
CA VAL A 15 9.72 -2.86 -5.05
C VAL A 15 9.33 -1.44 -4.62
N ALA A 16 8.82 -0.61 -5.54
CA ALA A 16 8.39 0.75 -5.23
C ALA A 16 7.19 0.77 -4.27
N VAL A 17 6.19 -0.08 -4.50
CA VAL A 17 5.00 -0.23 -3.64
C VAL A 17 5.41 -0.70 -2.25
N ASN A 18 6.24 -1.74 -2.14
CA ASN A 18 6.73 -2.24 -0.85
C ASN A 18 7.56 -1.19 -0.10
N THR A 19 8.36 -0.39 -0.81
CA THR A 19 9.12 0.71 -0.20
C THR A 19 8.18 1.77 0.38
N GLN A 20 7.11 2.12 -0.34
CA GLN A 20 6.12 3.09 0.14
C GLN A 20 5.30 2.53 1.30
N ALA A 21 4.88 1.27 1.23
CA ALA A 21 4.19 0.57 2.31
C ALA A 21 5.04 0.49 3.58
N GLY A 22 6.34 0.20 3.46
CA GLY A 22 7.26 0.18 4.59
C GLY A 22 7.44 1.54 5.27
N ARG A 23 7.53 2.62 4.47
CA ARG A 23 7.57 4.00 5.01
C ARG A 23 6.27 4.36 5.72
N LEU A 24 5.13 3.96 5.14
CA LEU A 24 3.82 4.20 5.73
C LEU A 24 3.64 3.41 7.03
N ALA A 25 4.09 2.16 7.08
CA ALA A 25 4.06 1.34 8.29
C ALA A 25 4.90 1.99 9.41
N GLY A 26 6.08 2.53 9.09
CA GLY A 26 6.90 3.26 10.06
C GLY A 26 6.22 4.53 10.61
N ILE A 27 5.42 5.22 9.78
CA ILE A 27 4.62 6.37 10.24
C ILE A 27 3.41 5.89 11.07
N GLY A 28 2.73 4.83 10.61
CA GLY A 28 1.55 4.27 11.27
C GLY A 28 1.83 3.65 12.63
N ASP A 29 3.01 3.07 12.86
CA ASP A 29 3.38 2.50 14.18
C ASP A 29 3.50 3.55 15.30
N ASP A 30 3.66 4.83 14.93
CA ASP A 30 3.71 5.95 15.86
C ASP A 30 2.36 6.66 16.01
N PHE A 31 1.33 6.24 15.26
CA PHE A 31 -0.03 6.78 15.34
C PHE A 31 -1.08 5.74 15.78
N PRO A 32 -2.11 6.19 16.52
CA PRO A 32 -2.13 7.42 17.29
C PRO A 32 -0.99 7.42 18.33
N ALA A 33 -0.49 8.60 18.70
CA ALA A 33 0.64 8.71 19.61
C ALA A 33 0.37 7.89 20.89
N ARG A 34 1.32 7.02 21.27
CA ARG A 34 1.18 6.09 22.41
C ARG A 34 0.88 6.81 23.74
N GLN A 35 1.17 8.10 23.82
CA GLN A 35 0.67 8.99 24.86
C GLN A 35 -0.30 9.96 24.22
N ALA A 36 -1.59 9.76 24.45
CA ALA A 36 -2.59 10.76 24.13
C ALA A 36 -2.19 12.09 24.78
N ALA A 37 -2.27 13.20 24.04
CA ALA A 37 -2.15 14.53 24.62
C ALA A 37 -3.17 14.64 25.77
N SER A 38 -2.68 14.51 27.00
CA SER A 38 -3.51 14.52 28.19
C SER A 38 -3.45 15.91 28.80
N SER A 39 -4.58 16.43 29.28
CA SER A 39 -4.63 17.72 29.97
C SER A 39 -3.68 17.76 31.18
N SER A 40 -3.33 16.60 31.75
CA SER A 40 -2.31 16.46 32.78
C SER A 40 -0.90 16.90 32.36
N LEU A 41 -0.56 16.89 31.06
CA LEU A 41 0.70 17.46 30.55
C LEU A 41 0.77 18.99 30.70
N PHE A 42 -0.40 19.63 30.73
CA PHE A 42 -0.53 21.09 30.85
C PHE A 42 -0.96 21.52 32.26
N GLY A 43 -1.16 20.58 33.20
CA GLY A 43 -1.55 20.86 34.58
C GLY A 43 -2.96 21.48 34.70
N THR A 44 -3.11 22.52 35.52
CA THR A 44 -4.39 23.22 35.75
C THR A 44 -4.62 24.40 34.80
N LEU A 45 -3.84 24.48 33.71
CA LEU A 45 -3.93 25.59 32.77
C LEU A 45 -5.31 25.64 32.11
N THR A 46 -6.00 26.77 32.23
CA THR A 46 -7.28 26.98 31.55
C THR A 46 -7.06 26.91 30.03
N GLY A 47 -7.86 26.11 29.32
CA GLY A 47 -7.66 25.84 27.88
C GLY A 47 -6.85 24.57 27.55
N ALA A 48 -6.24 23.93 28.55
CA ALA A 48 -5.44 22.72 28.38
C ALA A 48 -6.25 21.53 27.88
N ALA A 49 -7.48 21.38 28.37
CA ALA A 49 -8.35 20.27 28.01
C ALA A 49 -8.82 20.38 26.54
N GLU A 50 -9.10 21.61 26.10
CA GLU A 50 -9.51 21.94 24.74
C GLU A 50 -8.36 21.72 23.76
N LEU A 51 -7.13 22.13 24.11
CA LEU A 51 -5.94 21.87 23.30
C LEU A 51 -5.64 20.37 23.21
N ALA A 52 -5.71 19.65 24.33
CA ALA A 52 -5.55 18.20 24.37
C ALA A 52 -6.59 17.49 23.48
N ALA A 53 -7.85 17.92 23.53
CA ALA A 53 -8.91 17.39 22.68
C ALA A 53 -8.68 17.69 21.19
N ALA A 54 -8.21 18.90 20.85
CA ALA A 54 -7.87 19.28 19.48
C ALA A 54 -6.72 18.41 18.93
N ILE A 55 -5.66 18.21 19.71
CA ILE A 55 -4.53 17.35 19.33
C ILE A 55 -5.01 15.90 19.14
N GLY A 56 -5.79 15.35 20.10
CA GLY A 56 -6.33 14.01 19.97
C GLY A 56 -7.29 13.83 18.78
N SER A 57 -7.98 14.89 18.35
CA SER A 57 -8.78 14.87 17.12
C SER A 57 -7.92 14.81 15.86
N VAL A 58 -6.80 15.55 15.83
CA VAL A 58 -5.85 15.50 14.72
C VAL A 58 -5.20 14.12 14.62
N GLU A 59 -4.76 13.55 15.76
CA GLU A 59 -4.17 12.21 15.80
C GLU A 59 -5.12 11.14 15.27
N ARG A 60 -6.40 11.19 15.65
CA ARG A 60 -7.41 10.26 15.15
C ARG A 60 -7.62 10.40 13.63
N HIS A 61 -7.67 11.63 13.13
CA HIS A 61 -7.86 11.87 11.71
C HIS A 61 -6.67 11.36 10.89
N VAL A 62 -5.44 11.53 11.42
CA VAL A 62 -4.24 10.97 10.79
C VAL A 62 -4.30 9.44 10.75
N ASP A 63 -4.69 8.79 11.85
CA ASP A 63 -4.84 7.33 11.92
C ASP A 63 -5.86 6.80 10.88
N GLU A 64 -7.02 7.46 10.76
CA GLU A 64 -8.04 7.15 9.75
C GLU A 64 -7.49 7.24 8.32
N GLU A 65 -6.81 8.34 7.98
CA GLU A 65 -6.22 8.53 6.65
C GLU A 65 -5.11 7.52 6.36
N LEU A 66 -4.26 7.19 7.34
CA LEU A 66 -3.25 6.14 7.20
C LEU A 66 -3.89 4.77 6.92
N GLY A 67 -5.01 4.46 7.58
CA GLY A 67 -5.80 3.26 7.31
C GLY A 67 -6.36 3.20 5.88
N VAL A 68 -6.85 4.33 5.36
CA VAL A 68 -7.31 4.44 3.97
C VAL A 68 -6.16 4.23 2.98
N VAL A 69 -5.00 4.84 3.22
CA VAL A 69 -3.83 4.68 2.36
C VAL A 69 -3.35 3.22 2.35
N LYS A 70 -3.31 2.55 3.50
CA LYS A 70 -2.98 1.12 3.60
C LYS A 70 -3.93 0.27 2.73
N THR A 71 -5.23 0.50 2.85
CA THR A 71 -6.24 -0.21 2.05
C THR A 71 -6.02 -0.02 0.54
N ARG A 72 -5.62 1.18 0.12
CA ARG A 72 -5.30 1.46 -1.30
C ARG A 72 -4.05 0.74 -1.76
N LEU A 73 -2.99 0.69 -0.93
CA LEU A 73 -1.77 -0.06 -1.24
C LEU A 73 -2.04 -1.56 -1.39
N ASP A 74 -2.87 -2.14 -0.51
CA ASP A 74 -3.32 -3.55 -0.64
C ASP A 74 -4.08 -3.78 -1.96
N GLY A 75 -4.85 -2.78 -2.41
CA GLY A 75 -5.53 -2.80 -3.70
C GLY A 75 -4.55 -2.78 -4.88
N VAL A 76 -3.49 -1.98 -4.79
CA VAL A 76 -2.42 -1.94 -5.80
C VAL A 76 -1.68 -3.27 -5.86
N GLU A 77 -1.37 -3.91 -4.73
CA GLU A 77 -0.72 -5.23 -4.71
C GLU A 77 -1.59 -6.29 -5.42
N ARG A 78 -2.89 -6.35 -5.12
CA ARG A 78 -3.82 -7.26 -5.81
C ARG A 78 -3.92 -6.99 -7.31
N ALA A 79 -3.86 -5.72 -7.73
CA ALA A 79 -3.83 -5.36 -9.14
C ALA A 79 -2.53 -5.85 -9.82
N LEU A 80 -1.38 -5.72 -9.14
CA LEU A 80 -0.11 -6.24 -9.63
C LEU A 80 -0.14 -7.77 -9.78
N ASP A 81 -0.67 -8.51 -8.80
CA ASP A 81 -0.83 -9.97 -8.87
C ASP A 81 -1.73 -10.41 -10.05
N THR A 82 -2.79 -9.63 -10.31
CA THR A 82 -3.68 -9.87 -11.46
C THR A 82 -2.96 -9.68 -12.78
N VAL A 83 -2.16 -8.60 -12.90
CA VAL A 83 -1.37 -8.34 -14.11
C VAL A 83 -0.31 -9.42 -14.31
N GLU A 84 0.38 -9.84 -13.26
CA GLU A 84 1.37 -10.94 -13.33
C GLU A 84 0.72 -12.25 -13.81
N THR A 85 -0.47 -12.57 -13.29
CA THR A 85 -1.26 -13.74 -13.72
C THR A 85 -1.64 -13.65 -15.20
N ASN A 86 -2.07 -12.47 -15.67
CA ASN A 86 -2.41 -12.26 -17.08
C ASN A 86 -1.20 -12.39 -18.00
N VAL A 87 -0.04 -11.91 -17.57
CA VAL A 87 1.23 -12.06 -18.32
C VAL A 87 1.60 -13.53 -18.44
N ARG A 88 1.53 -14.31 -17.36
CA ARG A 88 1.77 -15.78 -17.39
C ARG A 88 0.78 -16.52 -18.27
N ASN A 89 -0.50 -16.18 -18.20
CA ASN A 89 -1.51 -16.80 -19.04
C ASN A 89 -1.30 -16.50 -20.52
N ALA A 90 -0.87 -15.28 -20.85
CA ALA A 90 -0.50 -14.92 -22.22
C ALA A 90 0.71 -15.73 -22.71
N GLU A 91 1.72 -15.92 -21.87
CA GLU A 91 2.90 -16.76 -22.14
C GLU A 91 2.52 -18.20 -22.51
N HIS A 92 1.77 -18.87 -21.62
CA HIS A 92 1.34 -20.26 -21.85
C HIS A 92 0.28 -20.41 -22.96
N GLY A 93 -0.55 -19.38 -23.19
CA GLY A 93 -1.53 -19.36 -24.27
C GLY A 93 -0.89 -19.30 -25.66
N THR A 94 0.27 -18.66 -25.79
CA THR A 94 1.05 -18.64 -27.05
C THR A 94 1.82 -19.92 -27.32
N GLU A 95 2.14 -20.73 -26.31
CA GLU A 95 2.87 -22.00 -26.50
C GLU A 95 1.98 -23.16 -26.99
N GLY A 96 0.65 -23.01 -26.95
CA GLY A 96 -0.32 -24.04 -27.39
C GLY A 96 -0.86 -23.90 -28.82
N GLY A 97 -0.37 -22.95 -29.61
CA GLY A 97 -1.05 -22.46 -30.82
C GLY A 97 -0.34 -22.67 -32.16
N LEU A 98 0.21 -23.85 -32.45
CA LEU A 98 0.56 -24.22 -33.83
C LEU A 98 -0.19 -25.51 -34.22
N PRO A 99 -1.24 -25.45 -35.05
CA PRO A 99 -1.76 -26.67 -35.65
C PRO A 99 -0.65 -27.30 -36.51
N LYS A 100 -0.33 -28.57 -36.23
CA LYS A 100 0.49 -29.40 -37.12
C LYS A 100 -0.19 -29.39 -38.49
N VAL A 101 0.37 -28.65 -39.44
CA VAL A 101 -0.03 -28.77 -40.84
C VAL A 101 0.24 -30.21 -41.26
N ALA A 102 -0.82 -30.92 -41.59
CA ALA A 102 -0.75 -32.25 -42.15
C ALA A 102 0.05 -32.17 -43.45
N GLN A 103 1.25 -32.77 -43.46
CA GLN A 103 1.97 -33.05 -44.70
C GLN A 103 1.29 -34.23 -45.37
N VAL A 104 0.71 -33.94 -46.53
CA VAL A 104 0.23 -34.91 -47.53
C VAL A 104 1.44 -35.38 -48.34
#